data_AF-A0A0U1QTN5-F1
#
_entry.id   AF-A0A0U1QTN5-F1
#
_cell.length_a   1.000
_cell.length_b   1.000
_cell.length_c   1.000
_cell.angle_alpha   90.00
_cell.angle_beta   90.00
_cell.angle_gamma   90.00
#
_symmetry.space_group_name_H-M   'P 1'
#
loop_
_entity.id
_entity.type
_entity.pdbx_description
1 polymer ?
#
loop_
_entity_poly.entity_id
_entity_poly.type
_entity_poly.pdbx_seq_one_letter_code
_entity_poly.pdbx_strand_id
1 'polypeptide(L)'
;MPAIGICSGAAPLTLNEELLVKNEQTRSSIISLAEKNISKYGNVVAHKRISSDITQWLISSNGREVILFTTNSGDAIFSGTIWDATTGKMVSASEMQKENTVSAPVPVPVPVPVPVPAPVGSQAIFAADGSVTTQEMPYAMQGSYTGAIPEVMKVLDGLAGYKEGKGSIGDTVYIFIDPRCPHCHNAFARSRGYIANGFTIKWIPTVALGPANEYMPDGIPISAAIIQRQDYNVFAQNMTKNVNNVTEVATEETKKQLDANFTFLMDAFKARPEIKRAGVPAAFMIDHRTGRPKLVMGISEAEVLIDVFGKSKLVIGNN
;
A
#
# COMPACT_ATOMS: atom_id res chain seq x y z
N MET A 1 -0.55 -73.07 -43.89
CA MET A 1 -0.32 -71.75 -43.26
C MET A 1 -1.47 -70.84 -43.68
N PRO A 2 -2.04 -69.95 -42.84
CA PRO A 2 -1.68 -69.59 -41.46
C PRO A 2 -2.80 -69.83 -40.41
N ALA A 3 -2.44 -69.62 -39.14
CA ALA A 3 -3.31 -69.40 -37.98
C ALA A 3 -4.05 -68.04 -38.12
N ILE A 4 -5.10 -67.66 -37.38
CA ILE A 4 -5.17 -67.41 -35.93
C ILE A 4 -6.66 -67.13 -35.60
N GLY A 5 -7.08 -67.55 -34.42
CA GLY A 5 -8.21 -66.97 -33.69
C GLY A 5 -8.14 -67.49 -32.25
N ILE A 6 -8.47 -66.77 -31.17
CA ILE A 6 -9.02 -65.45 -30.89
C ILE A 6 -8.61 -65.16 -29.44
N CYS A 7 -8.32 -63.92 -29.08
CA CYS A 7 -8.83 -63.29 -27.84
C CYS A 7 -8.39 -61.81 -27.83
N SER A 8 -9.35 -60.92 -28.13
CA SER A 8 -9.20 -59.48 -27.95
C SER A 8 -9.88 -59.11 -26.63
N GLY A 9 -9.09 -58.60 -25.70
CA GLY A 9 -9.56 -57.96 -24.48
C GLY A 9 -10.18 -56.59 -24.76
N ALA A 10 -11.02 -56.15 -23.83
CA ALA A 10 -11.72 -54.88 -23.85
C ALA A 10 -10.85 -53.68 -24.26
N ALA A 11 -11.38 -52.85 -25.16
CA ALA A 11 -10.77 -51.59 -25.56
C ALA A 11 -10.82 -50.57 -24.39
N PRO A 12 -9.73 -49.83 -24.13
CA PRO A 12 -9.74 -48.74 -23.16
C PRO A 12 -10.53 -47.54 -23.69
N LEU A 13 -11.26 -46.87 -22.80
CA LEU A 13 -11.96 -45.61 -23.05
C LEU A 13 -10.98 -44.55 -23.61
N THR A 14 -11.13 -44.21 -24.88
CA THR A 14 -10.42 -43.07 -25.49
C THR A 14 -11.15 -41.77 -25.14
N LEU A 15 -10.44 -40.82 -24.53
CA LEU A 15 -10.91 -39.44 -24.34
C LEU A 15 -11.21 -38.82 -25.72
N ASN A 16 -12.45 -38.41 -25.96
CA ASN A 16 -12.90 -37.83 -27.24
C ASN A 16 -12.13 -36.56 -27.63
N GLU A 17 -11.55 -36.55 -28.84
CA GLU A 17 -10.89 -35.39 -29.47
C GLU A 17 -11.81 -34.17 -29.61
N GLU A 18 -13.14 -34.37 -29.69
CA GLU A 18 -14.13 -33.28 -29.71
C GLU A 18 -14.08 -32.39 -28.45
N LEU A 19 -13.66 -32.93 -27.30
CA LEU A 19 -13.57 -32.15 -26.07
C LEU A 19 -12.34 -31.22 -26.09
N LEU A 20 -11.26 -31.63 -26.76
CA LEU A 20 -10.03 -30.83 -26.88
C LEU A 20 -10.23 -29.67 -27.86
N VAL A 21 -10.90 -29.90 -29.00
CA VAL A 21 -11.14 -28.87 -30.02
C VAL A 21 -12.07 -27.76 -29.48
N LYS A 22 -13.14 -28.11 -28.75
CA LYS A 22 -14.02 -27.10 -28.10
C LYS A 22 -13.28 -26.27 -27.04
N ASN A 23 -12.32 -26.87 -26.35
CA ASN A 23 -11.56 -26.19 -25.31
C ASN A 23 -10.55 -25.18 -25.91
N GLU A 24 -9.90 -25.53 -27.02
CA GLU A 24 -8.98 -24.61 -27.71
C GLU A 24 -9.70 -23.45 -28.40
N GLN A 25 -10.85 -23.70 -29.02
CA GLN A 25 -11.61 -22.65 -29.72
C GLN A 25 -12.24 -21.65 -28.73
N THR A 26 -12.72 -22.14 -27.58
CA THR A 26 -13.19 -21.30 -26.48
C THR A 26 -12.03 -20.49 -25.88
N ARG A 27 -10.85 -21.11 -25.69
CA ARG A 27 -9.66 -20.45 -25.14
C ARG A 27 -9.07 -19.37 -26.05
N SER A 28 -9.12 -19.57 -27.38
CA SER A 28 -8.75 -18.56 -28.38
C SER A 28 -9.73 -17.38 -28.41
N SER A 29 -11.04 -17.64 -28.31
CA SER A 29 -12.06 -16.57 -28.27
C SER A 29 -12.00 -15.70 -27.01
N ILE A 30 -11.65 -16.28 -25.86
CA ILE A 30 -11.56 -15.61 -24.56
C ILE A 30 -10.35 -14.64 -24.52
N ILE A 31 -9.19 -15.07 -25.03
CA ILE A 31 -8.02 -14.18 -25.20
C ILE A 31 -8.35 -13.07 -26.21
N SER A 32 -9.12 -13.34 -27.27
CA SER A 32 -9.50 -12.31 -28.25
C SER A 32 -10.36 -11.19 -27.66
N LEU A 33 -11.22 -11.48 -26.68
CA LEU A 33 -12.03 -10.46 -26.00
C LEU A 33 -11.20 -9.64 -25.02
N ALA A 34 -10.32 -10.30 -24.25
CA ALA A 34 -9.36 -9.63 -23.37
C ALA A 34 -8.42 -8.71 -24.19
N GLU A 35 -7.90 -9.20 -25.31
CA GLU A 35 -7.03 -8.45 -26.22
C GLU A 35 -7.77 -7.27 -26.87
N LYS A 36 -9.01 -7.48 -27.31
CA LYS A 36 -9.88 -6.40 -27.82
C LYS A 36 -10.11 -5.30 -26.77
N ASN A 37 -10.33 -5.69 -25.52
CA ASN A 37 -10.60 -4.75 -24.45
C ASN A 37 -9.34 -4.02 -23.97
N ILE A 38 -8.19 -4.70 -23.94
CA ILE A 38 -6.91 -4.09 -23.52
C ILE A 38 -6.32 -3.18 -24.61
N SER A 39 -6.58 -3.45 -25.90
CA SER A 39 -6.14 -2.62 -27.03
C SER A 39 -6.76 -1.21 -27.03
N LYS A 40 -7.81 -0.97 -26.22
CA LYS A 40 -8.37 0.38 -26.01
C LYS A 40 -7.40 1.34 -25.29
N TYR A 41 -6.38 0.80 -24.63
CA TYR A 41 -5.42 1.56 -23.83
C TYR A 41 -4.10 1.84 -24.56
N GLY A 42 -3.94 1.31 -25.77
CA GLY A 42 -2.76 1.47 -26.62
C GLY A 42 -2.49 0.21 -27.45
N ASN A 43 -1.36 0.20 -28.15
CA ASN A 43 -0.94 -0.94 -28.95
C ASN A 43 -0.38 -2.04 -28.05
N VAL A 44 -0.86 -3.27 -28.19
CA VAL A 44 -0.28 -4.42 -27.48
C VAL A 44 1.11 -4.70 -28.02
N VAL A 45 2.12 -4.66 -27.13
CA VAL A 45 3.52 -4.94 -27.44
C VAL A 45 3.86 -6.40 -27.14
N ALA A 46 3.40 -6.90 -26.00
CA ALA A 46 3.60 -8.30 -25.58
C ALA A 46 2.59 -8.69 -24.48
N HIS A 47 2.48 -9.98 -24.19
CA HIS A 47 1.68 -10.47 -23.05
C HIS A 47 2.29 -11.72 -22.40
N LYS A 48 2.01 -11.93 -21.11
CA LYS A 48 2.43 -13.11 -20.33
C LYS A 48 1.27 -13.60 -19.48
N ARG A 49 0.90 -14.87 -19.59
CA ARG A 49 -0.08 -15.46 -18.67
C ARG A 49 0.57 -15.64 -17.30
N ILE A 50 -0.06 -15.09 -16.26
CA ILE A 50 0.44 -15.11 -14.89
C ILE A 50 -0.19 -16.25 -14.09
N SER A 51 -1.49 -16.52 -14.32
CA SER A 51 -2.20 -17.62 -13.67
C SER A 51 -3.25 -18.24 -14.61
N SER A 52 -4.05 -19.18 -14.09
CA SER A 52 -5.18 -19.76 -14.82
C SER A 52 -6.23 -18.74 -15.23
N ASP A 53 -6.29 -17.57 -14.58
CA ASP A 53 -7.29 -16.53 -14.82
C ASP A 53 -6.69 -15.15 -15.13
N ILE A 54 -5.40 -14.92 -14.93
CA ILE A 54 -4.80 -13.59 -15.10
C ILE A 54 -3.77 -13.57 -16.23
N THR A 55 -3.89 -12.58 -17.10
CA THR A 55 -2.90 -12.27 -18.15
C THR A 55 -2.33 -10.87 -17.95
N GLN A 56 -1.00 -10.74 -18.03
CA GLN A 56 -0.24 -9.50 -18.05
C GLN A 56 -0.05 -9.05 -19.50
N TRP A 57 -0.19 -7.75 -19.78
CA TRP A 57 -0.06 -7.13 -21.08
C TRP A 57 0.88 -5.94 -20.98
N LEU A 58 1.85 -5.85 -21.89
CA LEU A 58 2.66 -4.66 -22.13
C LEU A 58 2.00 -3.86 -23.25
N ILE A 59 1.59 -2.64 -22.96
CA ILE A 59 0.86 -1.76 -23.88
C ILE A 59 1.72 -0.53 -24.16
N SER A 60 1.89 -0.16 -25.42
CA SER A 60 2.54 1.08 -25.85
C SER A 60 1.49 2.11 -26.23
N SER A 61 1.51 3.25 -25.54
CA SER A 61 0.58 4.36 -25.75
C SER A 61 1.35 5.67 -25.70
N ASN A 62 1.29 6.44 -26.79
CA ASN A 62 1.98 7.75 -26.91
C ASN A 62 3.47 7.72 -26.56
N GLY A 63 4.19 6.67 -26.98
CA GLY A 63 5.63 6.51 -26.74
C GLY A 63 6.01 6.09 -25.32
N ARG A 64 5.04 5.67 -24.50
CA ARG A 64 5.26 5.10 -23.16
C ARG A 64 4.74 3.68 -23.08
N GLU A 65 5.50 2.81 -22.44
CA GLU A 65 5.12 1.42 -22.18
C GLU A 65 4.48 1.30 -20.78
N VAL A 66 3.35 0.62 -20.69
CA VAL A 66 2.60 0.38 -19.44
C VAL A 66 2.23 -1.09 -19.32
N ILE A 67 2.24 -1.62 -18.09
CA ILE A 67 1.82 -2.99 -17.80
C ILE A 67 0.40 -2.96 -17.24
N LEU A 68 -0.51 -3.69 -17.90
CA LEU A 68 -1.89 -3.89 -17.47
C LEU A 68 -2.19 -5.38 -17.35
N PHE A 69 -3.22 -5.72 -16.59
CA PHE A 69 -3.66 -7.10 -16.39
C PHE A 69 -5.12 -7.22 -16.74
N THR A 70 -5.50 -8.40 -17.21
CA THR A 70 -6.90 -8.75 -17.42
C THR A 70 -7.22 -10.09 -16.77
N THR A 71 -8.47 -10.25 -16.36
CA THR A 71 -9.05 -11.60 -16.27
C THR A 71 -9.06 -12.24 -17.65
N ASN A 72 -9.02 -13.56 -17.73
CA ASN A 72 -9.02 -14.24 -19.03
C ASN A 72 -10.34 -13.97 -19.75
N SER A 73 -11.47 -13.93 -19.04
CA SER A 73 -12.78 -13.49 -19.55
C SER A 73 -12.78 -12.10 -20.18
N GLY A 74 -11.79 -11.25 -19.87
CA GLY A 74 -11.66 -9.90 -20.43
C GLY A 74 -12.69 -8.90 -19.90
N ASP A 75 -13.44 -9.26 -18.86
CA ASP A 75 -14.46 -8.44 -18.19
C ASP A 75 -13.86 -7.48 -17.16
N ALA A 76 -12.67 -7.78 -16.64
CA ALA A 76 -11.93 -6.92 -15.73
C ALA A 76 -10.55 -6.58 -16.28
N ILE A 77 -10.18 -5.30 -16.16
CA ILE A 77 -8.85 -4.77 -16.44
C ILE A 77 -8.35 -4.09 -15.17
N PHE A 78 -7.12 -4.36 -14.78
CA PHE A 78 -6.53 -3.79 -13.57
C PHE A 78 -5.03 -3.53 -13.77
N SER A 79 -4.46 -2.66 -12.94
CA SER A 79 -3.04 -2.29 -12.94
C SER A 79 -2.46 -2.52 -11.55
N GLY A 80 -1.21 -2.98 -11.47
CA GLY A 80 -0.55 -3.22 -10.18
C GLY A 80 0.60 -4.21 -10.27
N THR A 81 0.83 -4.94 -9.18
CA THR A 81 1.89 -5.94 -9.07
C THR A 81 1.26 -7.25 -8.61
N ILE A 82 1.58 -8.35 -9.27
CA ILE A 82 1.09 -9.68 -8.90
C ILE A 82 2.20 -10.40 -8.16
N TRP A 83 1.84 -10.92 -7.00
CA TRP A 83 2.68 -11.75 -6.17
C TRP A 83 2.08 -13.15 -6.14
N ASP A 84 2.94 -14.15 -6.27
CA ASP A 84 2.55 -15.53 -6.02
C ASP A 84 2.18 -15.65 -4.53
N ALA A 85 0.92 -15.97 -4.27
CA ALA A 85 0.39 -16.01 -2.93
C ALA A 85 1.00 -17.13 -2.07
N THR A 86 1.62 -18.13 -2.69
CA THR A 86 2.19 -19.29 -2.00
C THR A 86 3.63 -19.04 -1.58
N THR A 87 4.42 -18.43 -2.47
CA THR A 87 5.86 -18.24 -2.33
C THR A 87 6.24 -16.81 -1.94
N GLY A 88 5.31 -15.86 -2.05
CA GLY A 88 5.56 -14.44 -1.84
C GLY A 88 6.47 -13.82 -2.91
N LYS A 89 6.79 -14.54 -4.00
CA LYS A 89 7.61 -14.02 -5.10
C LYS A 89 6.75 -13.13 -6.00
N MET A 90 7.28 -11.99 -6.41
CA MET A 90 6.65 -11.18 -7.46
C MET A 90 6.64 -11.97 -8.78
N VAL A 91 5.46 -12.21 -9.34
CA VAL A 91 5.28 -12.96 -10.60
C VAL A 91 4.90 -12.06 -11.77
N SER A 92 4.38 -10.86 -11.51
CA SER A 92 4.27 -9.84 -12.53
C SER A 92 5.68 -9.41 -12.95
N ALA A 93 6.04 -9.73 -14.19
CA ALA A 93 7.38 -9.55 -14.69
C ALA A 93 7.65 -8.07 -14.96
N SER A 94 8.62 -7.49 -14.24
CA SER A 94 9.42 -6.37 -14.75
C SER A 94 10.28 -6.80 -15.95
N GLU A 95 10.45 -8.12 -16.19
CA GLU A 95 11.24 -8.72 -17.27
C GLU A 95 10.65 -8.48 -18.68
N MET A 96 9.42 -7.99 -18.79
CA MET A 96 8.90 -7.47 -20.07
C MET A 96 9.56 -6.13 -20.45
N GLN A 97 10.26 -5.48 -19.50
CA GLN A 97 11.23 -4.42 -19.75
C GLN A 97 12.61 -5.08 -19.82
N LYS A 98 13.33 -4.82 -20.91
CA LYS A 98 14.57 -5.51 -21.30
C LYS A 98 15.55 -5.78 -20.14
N GLU A 99 16.06 -7.01 -20.14
CA GLU A 99 16.86 -7.72 -19.14
C GLU A 99 18.08 -6.99 -18.55
N ASN A 100 18.40 -7.28 -17.28
CA ASN A 100 19.78 -7.56 -16.86
C ASN A 100 19.85 -8.51 -15.62
N THR A 101 20.36 -9.71 -15.90
CA THR A 101 21.29 -10.56 -15.10
C THR A 101 20.87 -11.36 -13.84
N VAL A 102 20.95 -12.69 -14.04
CA VAL A 102 21.63 -13.77 -13.26
C VAL A 102 20.89 -14.46 -12.10
N SER A 103 20.66 -15.77 -12.32
CA SER A 103 20.08 -16.78 -11.43
C SER A 103 21.10 -17.46 -10.51
N ALA A 104 20.64 -17.89 -9.31
CA ALA A 104 21.17 -19.04 -8.57
C ALA A 104 20.10 -19.60 -7.57
N PRO A 105 20.17 -20.88 -7.14
CA PRO A 105 18.98 -21.73 -6.94
C PRO A 105 18.47 -21.94 -5.50
N VAL A 106 17.26 -22.49 -5.43
CA VAL A 106 16.36 -22.74 -4.27
C VAL A 106 16.66 -24.08 -3.56
N PRO A 107 16.43 -24.19 -2.23
CA PRO A 107 16.06 -25.46 -1.59
C PRO A 107 14.61 -25.47 -1.06
N VAL A 108 13.94 -26.61 -1.21
CA VAL A 108 12.54 -26.89 -0.81
C VAL A 108 12.49 -27.46 0.61
N PRO A 109 11.46 -27.16 1.45
CA PRO A 109 10.82 -28.25 2.21
C PRO A 109 9.30 -28.15 2.50
N VAL A 110 8.63 -29.31 2.33
CA VAL A 110 7.54 -30.00 3.09
C VAL A 110 6.28 -29.23 3.58
N PRO A 111 5.04 -29.74 3.40
CA PRO A 111 3.80 -29.06 3.80
C PRO A 111 3.44 -29.25 5.29
N VAL A 112 3.04 -28.15 5.94
CA VAL A 112 2.46 -28.07 7.31
C VAL A 112 0.94 -27.79 7.18
N PRO A 113 0.07 -28.23 8.10
CA PRO A 113 -1.39 -28.12 7.96
C PRO A 113 -1.88 -26.67 7.92
N VAL A 114 -2.83 -26.39 7.02
CA VAL A 114 -3.42 -25.06 6.78
C VAL A 114 -4.41 -24.69 7.90
N PRO A 115 -4.24 -23.57 8.63
CA PRO A 115 -5.26 -23.05 9.53
C PRO A 115 -6.38 -22.35 8.75
N VAL A 116 -7.61 -22.52 9.24
CA VAL A 116 -8.84 -21.86 8.75
C VAL A 116 -8.67 -20.32 8.81
N PRO A 117 -9.09 -19.55 7.77
CA PRO A 117 -8.90 -18.10 7.76
C PRO A 117 -9.75 -17.42 8.83
N ALA A 118 -9.10 -16.62 9.68
CA ALA A 118 -9.74 -15.80 10.70
C ALA A 118 -10.51 -14.60 10.08
N PRO A 119 -11.55 -14.07 10.76
CA PRO A 119 -12.27 -12.89 10.31
C PRO A 119 -11.37 -11.65 10.27
N VAL A 120 -11.63 -10.76 9.30
CA VAL A 120 -10.95 -9.48 9.15
C VAL A 120 -11.11 -8.65 10.43
N GLY A 121 -10.03 -8.37 11.16
CA GLY A 121 -10.03 -7.57 12.39
C GLY A 121 -9.59 -8.28 13.67
N SER A 122 -9.14 -9.54 13.59
CA SER A 122 -8.61 -10.29 14.73
C SER A 122 -7.18 -10.76 14.47
N GLN A 123 -6.29 -10.65 15.47
CA GLN A 123 -5.01 -11.35 15.47
C GLN A 123 -5.11 -12.63 16.29
N ALA A 124 -4.50 -13.72 15.78
CA ALA A 124 -4.33 -14.96 16.52
C ALA A 124 -3.16 -14.80 17.50
N ILE A 125 -3.43 -14.96 18.79
CA ILE A 125 -2.43 -14.98 19.85
C ILE A 125 -2.29 -16.42 20.35
N PHE A 126 -1.06 -16.91 20.36
CA PHE A 126 -0.72 -18.19 20.96
C PHE A 126 -0.49 -18.00 22.46
N ALA A 127 -1.40 -18.52 23.28
CA ALA A 127 -1.20 -18.56 24.72
C ALA A 127 -0.12 -19.58 25.09
N ALA A 128 0.47 -19.42 26.28
CA ALA A 128 1.53 -20.30 26.78
C ALA A 128 1.08 -21.76 26.96
N ASP A 129 -0.23 -22.01 27.02
CA ASP A 129 -0.84 -23.35 27.08
C ASP A 129 -1.11 -23.97 25.70
N GLY A 130 -0.67 -23.31 24.61
CA GLY A 130 -0.87 -23.77 23.24
C GLY A 130 -2.26 -23.47 22.66
N SER A 131 -3.14 -22.79 23.41
CA SER A 131 -4.42 -22.35 22.88
C SER A 131 -4.26 -21.12 21.96
N VAL A 132 -5.03 -21.09 20.87
CA VAL A 132 -5.12 -19.92 19.98
C VAL A 132 -6.31 -19.10 20.43
N THR A 133 -6.03 -17.89 20.92
CA THR A 133 -7.06 -16.90 21.25
C THR A 133 -7.10 -15.84 20.16
N THR A 134 -8.30 -15.50 19.69
CA THR A 134 -8.49 -14.38 18.76
C THR A 134 -8.68 -13.11 19.56
N GLN A 135 -7.72 -12.19 19.50
CA GLN A 135 -7.91 -10.86 20.07
C GLN A 135 -8.61 -9.98 19.03
N GLU A 136 -9.82 -9.52 19.35
CA GLU A 136 -10.47 -8.46 18.59
C GLU A 136 -9.62 -7.19 18.68
N MET A 137 -9.23 -6.67 17.52
CA MET A 137 -8.55 -5.40 17.39
C MET A 137 -9.47 -4.42 16.68
N PRO A 138 -10.41 -3.79 17.39
CA PRO A 138 -11.33 -2.82 16.79
C PRO A 138 -10.64 -1.62 16.14
N TYR A 139 -9.39 -1.32 16.50
CA TYR A 139 -8.66 -0.14 16.01
C TYR A 139 -7.34 -0.51 15.34
N ALA A 140 -6.93 0.28 14.35
CA ALA A 140 -5.77 0.00 13.51
C ALA A 140 -4.44 0.02 14.27
N MET A 141 -4.31 0.87 15.31
CA MET A 141 -3.09 1.01 16.12
C MET A 141 -3.24 0.38 17.51
N GLN A 142 -4.13 -0.59 17.68
CA GLN A 142 -4.34 -1.21 18.99
C GLN A 142 -3.13 -2.07 19.39
N GLY A 143 -2.66 -1.88 20.63
CA GLY A 143 -1.52 -2.62 21.15
C GLY A 143 -0.20 -2.26 20.47
N SER A 144 0.81 -3.11 20.65
CA SER A 144 2.12 -2.96 19.99
C SER A 144 2.25 -3.94 18.83
N TYR A 145 2.82 -3.49 17.72
CA TYR A 145 3.09 -4.32 16.56
C TYR A 145 4.29 -5.24 16.79
N THR A 146 4.07 -6.54 16.62
CA THR A 146 5.09 -7.59 16.83
C THR A 146 5.55 -8.25 15.53
N GLY A 147 4.96 -7.88 14.39
CA GLY A 147 5.30 -8.47 13.09
C GLY A 147 6.56 -7.87 12.45
N ALA A 148 6.93 -8.40 11.29
CA ALA A 148 8.04 -7.85 10.51
C ALA A 148 7.70 -6.44 10.02
N ILE A 149 8.66 -5.52 10.09
CA ILE A 149 8.53 -4.14 9.60
C ILE A 149 8.74 -4.10 8.08
N PRO A 150 7.73 -3.72 7.28
CA PRO A 150 7.87 -3.60 5.83
C PRO A 150 8.90 -2.54 5.44
N GLU A 151 9.63 -2.74 4.34
CA GLU A 151 10.72 -1.85 3.94
C GLU A 151 10.25 -0.41 3.69
N VAL A 152 9.05 -0.24 3.12
CA VAL A 152 8.43 1.09 2.92
C VAL A 152 8.25 1.86 4.23
N MET A 153 8.04 1.17 5.35
CA MET A 153 7.90 1.80 6.66
C MET A 153 9.26 2.28 7.21
N LYS A 154 10.37 1.61 6.86
CA LYS A 154 11.72 2.07 7.20
C LYS A 154 12.09 3.32 6.41
N VAL A 155 11.77 3.35 5.12
CA VAL A 155 11.96 4.54 4.27
C VAL A 155 11.17 5.72 4.85
N LEU A 156 9.91 5.49 5.20
CA LEU A 156 9.03 6.48 5.81
C LEU A 156 9.55 6.97 7.18
N ASP A 157 10.07 6.06 8.02
CA ASP A 157 10.71 6.43 9.28
C ASP A 157 12.00 7.24 9.08
N GLY A 158 12.70 7.06 7.97
CA GLY A 158 13.87 7.84 7.59
C GLY A 158 13.57 9.26 7.11
N LEU A 159 12.32 9.58 6.76
CA LEU A 159 11.94 10.91 6.27
C LEU A 159 12.08 11.99 7.36
N ALA A 160 12.42 13.21 6.96
CA ALA A 160 12.59 14.31 7.89
C ALA A 160 11.25 14.78 8.45
N GLY A 161 11.18 15.03 9.74
CA GLY A 161 9.96 15.45 10.40
C GLY A 161 10.12 15.59 11.90
N TYR A 162 9.00 15.75 12.60
CA TYR A 162 8.95 15.88 14.04
C TYR A 162 8.18 14.71 14.65
N LYS A 163 8.79 13.98 15.60
CA LYS A 163 8.18 12.81 16.23
C LYS A 163 7.69 13.12 17.63
N GLU A 164 6.38 12.98 17.84
CA GLU A 164 5.75 12.99 19.15
C GLU A 164 5.58 11.57 19.66
N GLY A 165 6.00 11.30 20.90
CA GLY A 165 5.94 9.96 21.50
C GLY A 165 7.21 9.13 21.29
N LYS A 166 7.16 7.85 21.68
CA LYS A 166 8.33 6.95 21.76
C LYS A 166 8.12 5.59 21.07
N GLY A 167 7.06 5.45 20.30
CA GLY A 167 6.71 4.22 19.59
C GLY A 167 7.76 3.79 18.58
N SER A 168 7.83 2.48 18.34
CA SER A 168 8.68 1.89 17.30
C SER A 168 8.17 2.25 15.89
N ILE A 169 8.86 1.80 14.84
CA ILE A 169 8.40 1.98 13.45
C ILE A 169 7.01 1.37 13.25
N GLY A 170 6.74 0.23 13.89
CA GLY A 170 5.44 -0.43 13.81
C GLY A 170 4.33 0.30 14.54
N ASP A 171 4.68 1.03 15.59
CA ASP A 171 3.74 1.70 16.51
C ASP A 171 3.62 3.22 16.27
N THR A 172 4.11 3.70 15.13
CA THR A 172 4.10 5.12 14.77
C THR A 172 3.14 5.36 13.61
N VAL A 173 2.25 6.35 13.76
CA VAL A 173 1.48 6.89 12.64
C VAL A 173 2.24 8.06 12.03
N TYR A 174 2.55 7.98 10.75
CA TYR A 174 3.31 8.99 10.01
C TYR A 174 2.33 9.88 9.25
N ILE A 175 2.27 11.17 9.56
CA ILE A 175 1.31 12.10 8.96
C ILE A 175 2.04 13.14 8.14
N PHE A 176 1.84 13.11 6.83
CA PHE A 176 2.29 14.18 5.94
C PHE A 176 1.41 15.41 6.12
N ILE A 177 2.05 16.56 6.31
CA ILE A 177 1.38 17.83 6.56
C ILE A 177 1.94 18.93 5.65
N ASP A 178 1.13 19.94 5.41
CA ASP A 178 1.61 21.28 5.04
C ASP A 178 1.23 22.19 6.23
N PRO A 179 2.18 22.88 6.89
CA PRO A 179 1.89 23.74 8.04
C PRO A 179 0.94 24.90 7.77
N ARG A 180 0.60 25.16 6.50
CA ARG A 180 -0.38 26.18 6.09
C ARG A 180 -1.79 25.59 5.89
N CYS A 181 -1.94 24.27 5.94
CA CYS A 181 -3.19 23.58 5.60
C CYS A 181 -4.17 23.52 6.80
N PRO A 182 -5.39 24.09 6.68
CA PRO A 182 -6.42 24.05 7.71
C PRO A 182 -6.75 22.64 8.24
N HIS A 183 -6.79 21.64 7.35
CA HIS A 183 -7.04 20.26 7.76
C HIS A 183 -5.86 19.66 8.53
N CYS A 184 -4.62 20.05 8.23
CA CYS A 184 -3.44 19.61 8.99
C CYS A 184 -3.47 20.18 10.41
N HIS A 185 -3.86 21.44 10.58
CA HIS A 185 -4.09 22.04 11.91
C HIS A 185 -5.19 21.30 12.69
N ASN A 186 -6.28 20.90 12.02
CA ASN A 186 -7.35 20.13 12.65
C ASN A 186 -6.87 18.74 13.10
N ALA A 187 -6.09 18.03 12.27
CA ALA A 187 -5.50 16.75 12.65
C ALA A 187 -4.55 16.88 13.86
N PHE A 188 -3.74 17.94 13.90
CA PHE A 188 -2.91 18.26 15.07
C PHE A 188 -3.78 18.49 16.33
N ALA A 189 -4.77 19.38 16.25
CA ALA A 189 -5.63 19.70 17.40
C ALA A 189 -6.40 18.48 17.92
N ARG A 190 -6.94 17.65 17.04
CA ARG A 190 -7.72 16.46 17.42
C ARG A 190 -6.85 15.29 17.88
N SER A 191 -5.57 15.25 17.48
CA SER A 191 -4.66 14.18 17.89
C SER A 191 -4.12 14.30 19.32
N ARG A 192 -4.26 15.48 19.96
CA ARG A 192 -3.65 15.76 21.28
C ARG A 192 -4.00 14.72 22.33
N GLY A 193 -5.28 14.32 22.40
CA GLY A 193 -5.73 13.32 23.36
C GLY A 193 -5.14 11.92 23.12
N TYR A 194 -4.79 11.58 21.89
CA TYR A 194 -4.16 10.30 21.56
C TYR A 194 -2.67 10.30 21.94
N ILE A 195 -1.95 11.37 21.67
CA ILE A 195 -0.56 11.55 22.13
C ILE A 195 -0.49 11.47 23.66
N ALA A 196 -1.42 12.13 24.36
CA ALA A 196 -1.52 12.06 25.83
C ALA A 196 -1.81 10.63 26.35
N ASN A 197 -2.46 9.79 25.54
CA ASN A 197 -2.70 8.37 25.84
C ASN A 197 -1.54 7.45 25.43
N GLY A 198 -0.40 8.00 25.01
CA GLY A 198 0.83 7.25 24.71
C GLY A 198 1.00 6.83 23.25
N PHE A 199 0.08 7.22 22.35
CA PHE A 199 0.27 7.01 20.92
C PHE A 199 1.43 7.86 20.39
N THR A 200 2.02 7.39 19.30
CA THR A 200 3.17 8.05 18.67
C THR A 200 2.80 8.49 17.26
N ILE A 201 3.07 9.76 16.95
CA ILE A 201 2.87 10.33 15.63
C ILE A 201 4.17 10.98 15.17
N LYS A 202 4.58 10.69 13.93
CA LYS A 202 5.64 11.44 13.26
C LYS A 202 5.03 12.35 12.19
N TRP A 203 5.18 13.65 12.37
CA TRP A 203 4.70 14.67 11.46
C TRP A 203 5.76 14.97 10.42
N ILE A 204 5.43 14.74 9.15
CA ILE A 204 6.34 14.86 8.02
C ILE A 204 5.92 16.10 7.20
N PRO A 205 6.60 17.24 7.37
CA PRO A 205 6.23 18.45 6.66
C PRO A 205 6.56 18.37 5.17
N THR A 206 5.70 18.98 4.38
CA THR A 206 5.77 19.13 2.92
C THR A 206 5.31 20.54 2.53
N VAL A 207 5.51 20.90 1.27
CA VAL A 207 4.96 22.11 0.66
C VAL A 207 3.88 21.79 -0.37
N ALA A 208 2.98 20.85 -0.01
CA ALA A 208 1.99 20.30 -0.92
C ALA A 208 0.94 21.30 -1.42
N LEU A 209 0.76 22.44 -0.74
CA LEU A 209 -0.12 23.52 -1.23
C LEU A 209 0.54 24.40 -2.31
N GLY A 210 1.77 24.09 -2.70
CA GLY A 210 2.48 24.79 -3.77
C GLY A 210 3.19 26.06 -3.30
N PRO A 211 3.69 26.86 -4.27
CA PRO A 211 4.51 28.03 -4.00
C PRO A 211 3.71 29.14 -3.31
N ALA A 212 4.42 30.11 -2.74
CA ALA A 212 3.81 31.31 -2.21
C ALA A 212 2.99 32.05 -3.26
N ASN A 213 1.92 32.70 -2.82
CA ASN A 213 1.12 33.61 -3.62
C ASN A 213 0.58 34.75 -2.73
N GLU A 214 -0.19 35.66 -3.30
CA GLU A 214 -0.76 36.82 -2.60
C GLU A 214 -1.51 36.45 -1.30
N TYR A 215 -2.14 35.28 -1.26
CA TYR A 215 -2.99 34.83 -0.14
C TYR A 215 -2.34 33.74 0.72
N MET A 216 -1.18 33.23 0.31
CA MET A 216 -0.53 32.10 0.97
C MET A 216 0.99 32.34 1.06
N PRO A 217 1.54 32.52 2.27
CA PRO A 217 2.97 32.70 2.43
C PRO A 217 3.74 31.43 2.04
N ASP A 218 5.05 31.58 1.85
CA ASP A 218 5.94 30.46 1.56
C ASP A 218 5.92 29.44 2.71
N GLY A 219 5.69 28.17 2.36
CA GLY A 219 5.66 27.06 3.32
C GLY A 219 7.05 26.53 3.66
N ILE A 220 8.08 26.85 2.86
CA ILE A 220 9.44 26.36 3.06
C ILE A 220 10.01 26.83 4.41
N PRO A 221 9.97 28.12 4.78
CA PRO A 221 10.58 28.58 6.04
C PRO A 221 9.90 28.01 7.29
N ILE A 222 8.58 27.78 7.22
CA ILE A 222 7.80 27.21 8.34
C ILE A 222 8.15 25.72 8.50
N SER A 223 8.20 24.98 7.38
CA SER A 223 8.56 23.57 7.36
C SER A 223 10.03 23.35 7.77
N ALA A 224 10.91 24.27 7.39
CA ALA A 224 12.30 24.28 7.80
C ALA A 224 12.45 24.45 9.31
N ALA A 225 11.68 25.33 9.94
CA ALA A 225 11.68 25.47 11.39
C ALA A 225 11.32 24.16 12.10
N ILE A 226 10.32 23.44 11.61
CA ILE A 226 9.91 22.13 12.15
C ILE A 226 11.05 21.11 12.05
N ILE A 227 11.67 21.00 10.87
CA ILE A 227 12.72 20.01 10.61
C ILE A 227 14.01 20.35 11.37
N GLN A 228 14.45 21.60 11.34
CA GLN A 228 15.78 21.97 11.85
C GLN A 228 15.79 22.13 13.37
N ARG A 229 14.71 22.65 13.97
CA ARG A 229 14.68 22.95 15.40
C ARG A 229 14.42 21.72 16.26
N GLN A 230 13.67 20.74 15.74
CA GLN A 230 13.28 19.52 16.48
C GLN A 230 12.70 19.83 17.87
N ASP A 231 11.97 20.94 17.99
CA ASP A 231 11.43 21.45 19.24
C ASP A 231 9.90 21.39 19.24
N TYR A 232 9.32 20.90 20.34
CA TYR A 232 7.87 20.75 20.46
C TYR A 232 7.13 22.09 20.36
N ASN A 233 7.63 23.13 21.01
CA ASN A 233 6.94 24.42 21.06
C ASN A 233 6.94 25.08 19.68
N VAL A 234 8.07 25.00 18.96
CA VAL A 234 8.16 25.45 17.56
C VAL A 234 7.17 24.69 16.69
N PHE A 235 7.16 23.35 16.79
CA PHE A 235 6.23 22.52 16.02
C PHE A 235 4.77 22.84 16.34
N ALA A 236 4.40 22.84 17.63
CA ALA A 236 3.03 23.08 18.07
C ALA A 236 2.54 24.49 17.72
N GLN A 237 3.40 25.50 17.79
CA GLN A 237 3.06 26.85 17.36
C GLN A 237 2.74 26.90 15.86
N ASN A 238 3.55 26.26 15.02
CA ASN A 238 3.33 26.17 13.58
C ASN A 238 2.13 25.29 13.18
N MET A 239 1.67 24.43 14.09
CA MET A 239 0.51 23.55 13.84
C MET A 239 -0.78 24.01 14.53
N THR A 240 -0.72 25.03 15.38
CA THR A 240 -1.91 25.70 15.90
C THR A 240 -2.41 26.71 14.88
N LYS A 241 -3.71 27.00 14.85
CA LYS A 241 -4.31 28.04 13.99
C LYS A 241 -3.91 29.45 14.47
N ASN A 242 -2.63 29.78 14.35
CA ASN A 242 -2.05 31.06 14.75
C ASN A 242 -1.38 31.73 13.54
N VAL A 243 -1.39 33.07 13.53
CA VAL A 243 -0.77 33.86 12.44
C VAL A 243 0.75 34.05 12.62
N ASN A 244 1.29 33.77 13.80
CA ASN A 244 2.69 33.99 14.15
C ASN A 244 3.50 32.69 13.98
N ASN A 245 3.67 32.23 12.74
CA ASN A 245 4.50 31.06 12.47
C ASN A 245 5.97 31.35 12.79
N VAL A 246 6.63 30.39 13.43
CA VAL A 246 8.09 30.37 13.57
C VAL A 246 8.69 29.92 12.25
N THR A 247 9.63 30.69 11.74
CA THR A 247 10.31 30.43 10.48
C THR A 247 11.81 30.23 10.71
N GLU A 248 12.43 29.46 9.83
CA GLU A 248 13.88 29.31 9.73
C GLU A 248 14.31 29.40 8.27
N VAL A 249 15.56 29.79 8.04
CA VAL A 249 16.15 29.73 6.70
C VAL A 249 16.41 28.27 6.36
N ALA A 250 15.83 27.78 5.26
CA ALA A 250 16.04 26.41 4.82
C ALA A 250 17.49 26.19 4.35
N THR A 251 18.22 25.29 5.03
CA THR A 251 19.50 24.78 4.53
C THR A 251 19.29 23.93 3.28
N GLU A 252 20.34 23.71 2.48
CA GLU A 252 20.24 22.83 1.30
C GLU A 252 19.81 21.40 1.65
N GLU A 253 20.27 20.87 2.79
CA GLU A 253 19.82 19.56 3.27
C GLU A 253 18.34 19.57 3.64
N THR A 254 17.86 20.62 4.31
CA THR A 254 16.43 20.77 4.61
C THR A 254 15.57 20.86 3.35
N LYS A 255 16.03 21.56 2.30
CA LYS A 255 15.32 21.60 1.02
C LYS A 255 15.22 20.22 0.38
N LYS A 256 16.32 19.49 0.32
CA LYS A 256 16.36 18.09 -0.16
C LYS A 256 15.44 17.18 0.64
N GLN A 257 15.37 17.37 1.95
CA GLN A 257 14.46 16.63 2.83
C GLN A 257 13.00 16.95 2.54
N LEU A 258 12.65 18.21 2.31
CA LEU A 258 11.29 18.60 1.92
C LEU A 258 10.90 18.04 0.54
N ASP A 259 11.84 18.01 -0.41
CA ASP A 259 11.65 17.38 -1.71
C ASP A 259 11.45 15.87 -1.59
N ALA A 260 12.24 15.20 -0.75
CA ALA A 260 12.09 13.77 -0.47
C ALA A 260 10.73 13.45 0.17
N ASN A 261 10.31 14.27 1.14
CA ASN A 261 9.00 14.14 1.78
C ASN A 261 7.86 14.31 0.76
N PHE A 262 7.89 15.37 -0.05
CA PHE A 262 6.88 15.63 -1.05
C PHE A 262 6.86 14.54 -2.14
N THR A 263 8.04 14.10 -2.59
CA THR A 263 8.17 13.03 -3.60
C THR A 263 7.56 11.73 -3.09
N PHE A 264 7.89 11.32 -1.86
CA PHE A 264 7.30 10.11 -1.26
C PHE A 264 5.78 10.22 -1.23
N LEU A 265 5.23 11.35 -0.77
CA LEU A 265 3.79 11.56 -0.69
C LEU A 265 3.14 11.42 -2.08
N MET A 266 3.71 12.06 -3.10
CA MET A 266 3.19 12.00 -4.46
C MET A 266 3.28 10.60 -5.05
N ASP A 267 4.38 9.88 -4.82
CA ASP A 267 4.57 8.52 -5.33
C ASP A 267 3.62 7.53 -4.64
N ALA A 268 3.36 7.72 -3.35
CA ALA A 268 2.35 6.94 -2.65
C ALA A 268 0.94 7.15 -3.21
N PHE A 269 0.59 8.37 -3.63
CA PHE A 269 -0.69 8.62 -4.32
C PHE A 269 -0.71 8.05 -5.74
N LYS A 270 0.37 8.16 -6.50
CA LYS A 270 0.47 7.57 -7.85
C LYS A 270 0.29 6.05 -7.82
N ALA A 271 0.80 5.39 -6.77
CA ALA A 271 0.63 3.96 -6.56
C ALA A 271 -0.83 3.55 -6.21
N ARG A 272 -1.71 4.53 -5.97
CA ARG A 272 -3.10 4.34 -5.52
C ARG A 272 -4.06 5.15 -6.41
N PRO A 273 -4.21 4.79 -7.70
CA PRO A 273 -5.01 5.55 -8.66
C PRO A 273 -6.50 5.64 -8.30
N GLU A 274 -6.99 4.79 -7.40
CA GLU A 274 -8.34 4.90 -6.84
C GLU A 274 -8.53 6.15 -5.97
N ILE A 275 -7.44 6.71 -5.44
CA ILE A 275 -7.44 7.99 -4.73
C ILE A 275 -7.41 9.10 -5.78
N LYS A 276 -8.59 9.63 -6.09
CA LYS A 276 -8.78 10.62 -7.16
C LYS A 276 -8.07 11.96 -6.92
N ARG A 277 -7.70 12.27 -5.68
CA ARG A 277 -7.07 13.54 -5.30
C ARG A 277 -6.00 13.30 -4.22
N ALA A 278 -4.76 13.61 -4.57
CA ALA A 278 -3.67 13.74 -3.61
C ALA A 278 -3.93 14.94 -2.69
N GLY A 279 -3.55 14.84 -1.41
CA GLY A 279 -3.73 15.92 -0.46
C GLY A 279 -3.16 15.62 0.92
N VAL A 280 -3.15 16.63 1.77
CA VAL A 280 -2.72 16.58 3.17
C VAL A 280 -3.85 17.05 4.09
N PRO A 281 -3.99 16.53 5.31
CA PRO A 281 -3.11 15.53 5.93
C PRO A 281 -3.37 14.11 5.40
N ALA A 282 -2.28 13.37 5.19
CA ALA A 282 -2.31 11.96 4.76
C ALA A 282 -1.49 11.13 5.73
N ALA A 283 -2.08 10.06 6.27
CA ALA A 283 -1.46 9.22 7.29
C ALA A 283 -1.00 7.89 6.71
N PHE A 284 0.14 7.40 7.17
CA PHE A 284 0.71 6.10 6.86
C PHE A 284 1.01 5.37 8.16
N MET A 285 0.67 4.09 8.20
CA MET A 285 0.92 3.25 9.37
C MET A 285 0.93 1.78 8.98
N ILE A 286 1.41 0.92 9.86
CA ILE A 286 1.06 -0.50 9.81
C ILE A 286 -0.30 -0.66 10.46
N ASP A 287 -1.31 -1.16 9.73
CA ASP A 287 -2.58 -1.51 10.35
C ASP A 287 -2.37 -2.79 11.15
N HIS A 288 -2.28 -2.69 12.48
CA HIS A 288 -1.98 -3.82 13.38
C HIS A 288 -2.98 -4.96 13.17
N ARG A 289 -4.23 -4.67 12.76
CA ARG A 289 -5.24 -5.71 12.47
C ARG A 289 -4.79 -6.66 11.37
N THR A 290 -3.98 -6.17 10.43
CA THR A 290 -3.58 -6.91 9.21
C THR A 290 -2.07 -7.10 9.05
N GLY A 291 -1.27 -6.32 9.78
CA GLY A 291 0.19 -6.22 9.61
C GLY A 291 0.63 -5.55 8.31
N ARG A 292 -0.29 -4.91 7.57
CA ARG A 292 0.00 -4.31 6.26
C ARG A 292 0.13 -2.78 6.35
N PRO A 293 1.05 -2.16 5.58
CA PRO A 293 1.07 -0.72 5.42
C PRO A 293 -0.25 -0.19 4.86
N LYS A 294 -0.75 0.90 5.42
CA LYS A 294 -2.01 1.54 5.03
C LYS A 294 -1.82 3.04 4.88
N LEU A 295 -2.29 3.57 3.75
CA LEU A 295 -2.51 4.99 3.54
C LEU A 295 -3.94 5.33 3.99
N VAL A 296 -4.06 6.32 4.86
CA VAL A 296 -5.33 6.81 5.42
C VAL A 296 -5.49 8.28 5.05
N MET A 297 -6.61 8.56 4.39
CA MET A 297 -7.05 9.92 4.05
C MET A 297 -8.06 10.41 5.08
N GLY A 298 -8.15 11.73 5.24
CA GLY A 298 -9.11 12.33 6.17
C GLY A 298 -8.76 12.12 7.64
N ILE A 299 -7.47 11.98 7.98
CA ILE A 299 -7.01 11.84 9.38
C ILE A 299 -7.32 13.08 10.26
N SER A 300 -7.91 14.13 9.68
CA SER A 300 -8.52 15.25 10.40
C SER A 300 -9.93 14.95 10.94
N GLU A 301 -10.59 13.91 10.45
CA GLU A 301 -11.97 13.55 10.80
C GLU A 301 -12.01 12.68 12.05
N ALA A 302 -13.03 12.88 12.88
CA ALA A 302 -13.11 12.22 14.18
C ALA A 302 -13.27 10.70 14.06
N GLU A 303 -14.07 10.25 13.10
CA GLU A 303 -14.36 8.84 12.85
C GLU A 303 -13.10 8.10 12.36
N VAL A 304 -12.30 8.76 11.55
CA VAL A 304 -11.02 8.20 11.06
C VAL A 304 -10.04 8.09 12.23
N LEU A 305 -9.91 9.13 13.06
CA LEU A 305 -9.07 9.08 14.26
C LEU A 305 -9.51 7.98 15.23
N ILE A 306 -10.82 7.71 15.33
CA ILE A 306 -11.35 6.60 16.13
C ILE A 306 -11.02 5.24 15.51
N ASP A 307 -11.13 5.04 14.19
CA ASP A 307 -10.67 3.79 13.54
C ASP A 307 -9.17 3.56 13.76
N VAL A 308 -8.37 4.62 13.71
CA VAL A 308 -6.92 4.52 13.86
C VAL A 308 -6.51 4.26 15.31
N PHE A 309 -6.88 5.16 16.22
CA PHE A 309 -6.35 5.20 17.59
C PHE A 309 -7.35 4.72 18.66
N GLY A 310 -8.61 4.47 18.28
CA GLY A 310 -9.69 4.17 19.19
C GLY A 310 -10.38 5.39 19.78
N LYS A 311 -11.26 5.16 20.76
CA LYS A 311 -11.87 6.25 21.52
C LYS A 311 -10.83 6.85 22.47
N SER A 312 -10.55 8.14 22.33
CA SER A 312 -9.70 8.83 23.31
C SER A 312 -10.40 8.84 24.67
N LYS A 313 -9.65 8.63 25.75
CA LYS A 313 -10.20 8.74 27.13
C LYS A 313 -10.60 10.17 27.51
N LEU A 314 -10.21 11.15 26.70
CA LEU A 314 -10.58 12.56 26.86
C LEU A 314 -11.88 12.82 26.10
N VAL A 315 -13.00 12.45 26.73
CA VAL A 315 -14.30 13.04 26.41
C VAL A 315 -14.22 14.50 26.85
N ILE A 316 -13.87 15.40 25.93
CA ILE A 316 -14.18 16.82 26.14
C ILE A 316 -15.71 16.89 26.07
N GLY A 317 -16.35 17.10 27.21
CA GLY A 317 -17.78 17.34 27.28
C GLY A 317 -18.17 18.45 26.31
N ASN A 318 -19.27 18.23 25.60
CA ASN A 318 -19.94 19.29 24.86
C ASN A 318 -20.23 20.45 25.81
N ASN A 319 -19.62 21.60 25.55
CA ASN A 319 -20.18 22.91 25.86
C ASN A 319 -20.34 23.66 24.54
#